data_AF-A0A2M7XVR2-F1
#
_entry.id   AF-A0A2M7XVR2-F1
#
_cell.length_a   1.000
_cell.length_b   1.000
_cell.length_c   1.000
_cell.angle_alpha   90.00
_cell.angle_beta   90.00
_cell.angle_gamma   90.00
#
_symmetry.space_group_name_H-M   'P 1'
#
loop_
_entity.id
_entity.type
_entity.pdbx_description
1 polymer ?
#
loop_
_entity_poly.entity_id
_entity_poly.type
_entity_poly.pdbx_seq_one_letter_code
_entity_poly.pdbx_strand_id
1 'polypeptide(L)' 'LGFNLIATRGTAQVLNANGITTTSVNKVIEGRPHVVDAIKNGEVQMV' A
#
# COMPACT_ATOMS: atom_id res chain seq x y z
N LEU A 1 -14.14 -8.25 -7.77
CA LEU A 1 -12.79 -7.73 -8.13
C LEU A 1 -11.87 -8.07 -6.95
N GLY A 2 -11.05 -9.11 -7.08
CA GLY A 2 -10.28 -9.70 -5.97
C GLY A 2 -8.89 -9.08 -5.77
N PHE A 3 -8.80 -7.75 -5.71
CA PHE A 3 -7.52 -7.06 -5.53
C PHE A 3 -7.13 -6.99 -4.05
N ASN A 4 -5.84 -7.14 -3.79
CA ASN A 4 -5.25 -6.79 -2.50
C ASN A 4 -4.89 -5.29 -2.52
N LEU A 5 -5.26 -4.57 -1.47
CA LEU A 5 -4.99 -3.13 -1.37
C LEU A 5 -3.71 -2.87 -0.58
N ILE A 6 -2.89 -1.97 -1.11
CA ILE A 6 -1.78 -1.37 -0.38
C ILE A 6 -1.97 0.14 -0.32
N ALA A 7 -1.66 0.78 0.80
CA ALA A 7 -1.74 2.23 0.93
C ALA A 7 -0.73 2.77 1.94
N THR A 8 -0.37 4.04 1.84
CA THR A 8 0.49 4.65 2.88
C THR A 8 -0.22 4.68 4.23
N ARG A 9 0.55 4.72 5.32
CA ARG A 9 0.07 4.54 6.70
C ARG A 9 -1.24 5.25 7.04
N GLY A 10 -1.37 6.55 6.75
CA GLY A 10 -2.59 7.31 7.06
C GLY A 10 -3.82 6.81 6.29
N THR A 11 -3.68 6.56 5.00
CA THR A 11 -4.76 6.02 4.16
C THR A 11 -5.12 4.60 4.57
N ALA A 12 -4.13 3.74 4.81
CA ALA A 12 -4.35 2.37 5.27
C ALA A 12 -5.11 2.35 6.61
N GLN A 13 -4.79 3.25 7.55
CA GLN A 13 -5.52 3.36 8.81
C GLN A 13 -7.00 3.70 8.59
N VAL A 14 -7.30 4.70 7.76
CA VAL A 14 -8.69 5.10 7.46
C VAL A 14 -9.45 3.97 6.79
N LEU A 15 -8.86 3.30 5.80
CA LEU A 15 -9.50 2.19 5.09
C LEU A 15 -9.79 1.00 6.03
N ASN A 16 -8.80 0.59 6.82
CA ASN A 16 -8.98 -0.51 7.77
C ASN A 16 -10.02 -0.15 8.86
N ALA A 17 -10.05 1.10 9.33
CA ALA A 17 -11.07 1.56 10.28
C ALA A 17 -12.50 1.49 9.73
N ASN A 18 -12.66 1.53 8.40
CA ASN A 18 -13.94 1.38 7.71
C ASN A 18 -14.17 -0.06 7.19
N GLY A 19 -13.40 -1.04 7.67
CA GLY A 19 -13.56 -2.46 7.31
C GLY A 19 -13.00 -2.84 5.94
N ILE A 20 -12.17 -2.00 5.32
CA ILE A 20 -11.52 -2.27 4.04
C ILE A 20 -10.08 -2.75 4.30
N THR A 21 -9.86 -4.06 4.21
CA THR A 21 -8.54 -4.68 4.42
C THR A 21 -7.50 -4.07 3.50
N THR A 22 -6.52 -3.38 4.09
CA THR A 22 -5.45 -2.67 3.36
C THR A 22 -4.11 -2.82 4.07
N THR A 23 -3.07 -3.23 3.34
CA THR A 23 -1.71 -3.34 3.87
C THR A 23 -0.99 -1.98 3.81
N SER A 24 -0.31 -1.60 4.87
CA SER A 24 0.49 -0.36 4.86
C SER A 24 1.77 -0.52 4.06
N VAL A 25 2.10 0.47 3.22
CA VAL A 25 3.40 0.57 2.50
C VAL A 25 4.10 1.87 2.83
N ASN A 26 5.43 1.84 2.92
CA ASN A 26 6.24 3.03 3.23
C ASN A 26 6.27 4.01 2.04
N LYS A 27 6.36 5.30 2.36
CA LYS A 27 6.79 6.34 1.43
C LYS A 27 8.28 6.18 1.16
N VAL A 28 8.76 6.75 0.06
CA VAL A 28 10.18 6.73 -0.31
C VAL A 28 11.08 7.28 0.81
N ILE A 29 10.63 8.34 1.50
CA ILE A 29 11.36 8.97 2.60
C ILE A 29 11.39 8.14 3.90
N GLU A 30 10.50 7.15 4.03
CA GLU A 30 10.35 6.33 5.24
C GLU A 30 11.30 5.10 5.22
N GLY A 31 12.11 4.94 4.16
CA GLY A 31 13.06 3.85 4.01
C GLY A 31 12.51 2.67 3.22
N ARG A 32 13.33 1.62 3.05
CA ARG A 32 12.98 0.43 2.25
C ARG A 32 12.42 -0.71 3.12
N PRO A 33 11.53 -1.57 2.57
CA PRO A 33 10.90 -1.45 1.26
C PRO A 33 9.83 -0.34 1.21
N HIS A 34 9.74 0.39 0.11
CA HIS A 34 8.76 1.47 -0.11
C HIS A 34 7.91 1.28 -1.37
N VAL A 35 6.88 2.11 -1.56
CA VAL A 35 5.91 2.01 -2.67
C VAL A 35 6.54 1.90 -4.07
N VAL A 36 7.65 2.61 -4.33
CA VAL A 36 8.34 2.52 -5.64
C VAL A 36 9.02 1.16 -5.85
N ASP A 37 9.44 0.49 -4.77
CA ASP A 37 10.03 -0.86 -4.85
C ASP A 37 8.93 -1.85 -5.21
N ALA A 38 7.77 -1.76 -4.56
CA ALA A 38 6.61 -2.62 -4.86
C ALA A 38 6.14 -2.48 -6.32
N ILE A 39 6.12 -1.25 -6.87
CA ILE A 39 5.80 -1.02 -8.29
C ILE A 39 6.87 -1.67 -9.19
N LYS A 40 8.16 -1.44 -8.89
CA LYS A 40 9.27 -1.99 -9.70
C LYS A 40 9.35 -3.51 -9.67
N ASN A 41 8.97 -4.11 -8.55
CA ASN A 41 8.93 -5.56 -8.37
C ASN A 41 7.71 -6.22 -9.02
N GLY A 42 6.77 -5.44 -9.58
CA GLY A 42 5.54 -5.95 -10.18
C GLY A 42 4.48 -6.38 -9.14
N GLU A 43 4.64 -5.97 -7.88
CA GLU A 43 3.67 -6.24 -6.81
C GLU A 43 2.43 -5.34 -6.93
N VAL A 44 2.52 -4.25 -7.69
CA VAL A 44 1.43 -3.31 -7.97
C VAL A 44 1.01 -3.41 -9.43
N GLN A 45 -0.24 -3.78 -9.64
CA GLN A 45 -0.84 -3.97 -10.97
C GLN A 45 -1.69 -2.77 -11.41
N MET A 46 -2.05 -1.90 -10.46
CA MET A 46 -2.92 -0.73 -10.66
C MET A 46 -2.58 0.36 -9.63
N VAL A 47 -2.56 1.62 -10.07
CA VAL A 47 -2.31 2.82 -9.24
C VAL A 47 -3.48 3.79 -9.40
#